data_AF-A0A0B1SPH7-F1
#
_entry.id   AF-A0A0B1SPH7-F1
#
_cell.length_a   1.000
_cell.length_b   1.000
_cell.length_c   1.000
_cell.angle_alpha   90.00
_cell.angle_beta   90.00
_cell.angle_gamma   90.00
#
_symmetry.space_group_name_H-M   'P 1'
#
loop_
_entity.id
_entity.type
_entity.pdbx_description
1 polymer ?
#
loop_
_entity_poly.entity_id
_entity_poly.type
_entity_poly.pdbx_seq_one_letter_code
_entity_poly.pdbx_strand_id
1 'polypeptide(L)'
;MEAMENPFANLNIPGSVPMPPEPMDTSDIPTPAPTPAQLLEEKARKWKQLQSKRYAEKRKFGVVDAQKEEMPPEHVRKIIRDHGDMTSRKFRHDKRVYLGALKYMPHAVLKLLENMPMPWEQIRDVKVLYHITGAITFVNETPRVIEPVYLAQWGTMWIMMRREKRDRRHFKTVENLPDDDEMEEFELPEEVAPIFEEASLGMPVKVRVSYQKLLKVFVLNALKHRPPKPQKRRYLFRSFKSTKFFQTTTLDWVEAGLQPVKTLTTKERKKSRFGNAFHLCREILRLTKLVVDAHVQYRYVDFSFGSCLKS
;
A
#
# COMPACT_ATOMS: atom_id res chain seq x y z
N MET A 1 111.97 12.78 32.65
CA MET A 1 111.89 13.96 33.52
C MET A 1 110.42 14.29 33.60
N GLU A 2 109.69 14.13 34.69
CA GLU A 2 110.05 14.01 36.09
C GLU A 2 108.80 13.42 36.78
N ALA A 3 109.01 12.49 37.71
CA ALA A 3 107.93 11.91 38.51
C ALA A 3 107.45 12.92 39.54
N MET A 4 106.20 12.83 39.97
CA MET A 4 105.88 13.17 41.36
C MET A 4 104.67 12.41 41.87
N GLU A 5 104.87 11.85 43.06
CA GLU A 5 104.13 10.77 43.69
C GLU A 5 102.81 11.19 44.33
N ASN A 6 101.92 10.19 44.46
CA ASN A 6 100.88 10.11 45.47
C ASN A 6 101.49 10.10 46.88
N PRO A 7 100.74 10.60 47.89
CA PRO A 7 100.78 9.98 49.19
C PRO A 7 99.38 9.63 49.70
N PHE A 8 99.23 8.37 50.06
CA PHE A 8 98.11 7.73 50.71
C PHE A 8 97.65 8.46 51.99
N ALA A 9 96.33 8.45 52.23
CA ALA A 9 95.79 8.34 53.57
C ALA A 9 94.62 7.35 53.57
N ASN A 10 94.88 6.18 54.15
CA ASN A 10 93.93 5.12 54.47
C ASN A 10 92.77 5.63 55.35
N LEU A 11 91.59 5.00 55.26
CA LEU A 11 90.89 4.31 56.38
C LEU A 11 89.54 3.69 55.96
N ASN A 12 89.60 2.40 55.65
CA ASN A 12 88.77 1.25 56.06
C ASN A 12 87.30 1.37 56.61
N ILE A 13 86.42 0.53 55.99
CA ILE A 13 85.25 -0.28 56.47
C ILE A 13 83.84 0.38 56.75
N PRO A 14 82.72 -0.40 56.83
CA PRO A 14 81.82 -0.84 55.75
C PRO A 14 80.32 -0.49 55.93
N GLY A 15 79.56 -0.62 54.83
CA GLY A 15 78.22 -1.27 54.75
C GLY A 15 77.00 -0.65 55.47
N SER A 16 75.91 -0.42 54.73
CA SER A 16 74.60 -1.09 54.93
C SER A 16 73.39 -0.36 54.26
N VAL A 17 72.74 -1.09 53.34
CA VAL A 17 71.29 -1.17 52.99
C VAL A 17 70.49 0.05 52.42
N PRO A 18 69.30 -0.16 51.78
CA PRO A 18 69.03 0.36 50.44
C PRO A 18 67.83 1.33 50.38
N MET A 19 67.64 1.98 49.23
CA MET A 19 66.47 2.80 48.92
C MET A 19 65.66 2.12 47.79
N PRO A 20 64.31 2.12 47.85
CA PRO A 20 63.48 1.37 46.91
C PRO A 20 63.39 2.09 45.56
N PRO A 21 63.44 1.38 44.42
CA PRO A 21 63.14 1.98 43.13
C PRO A 21 61.62 2.09 42.91
N GLU A 22 61.19 3.26 42.43
CA GLU A 22 59.82 3.54 41.98
C GLU A 22 59.40 2.62 40.80
N PRO A 23 58.09 2.36 40.61
CA PRO A 23 57.61 1.49 39.56
C PRO A 23 57.85 2.11 38.17
N MET A 24 58.63 1.43 37.34
CA MET A 24 58.83 1.80 35.94
C MET A 24 57.55 1.57 35.13
N ASP A 25 57.15 2.60 34.39
CA ASP A 25 56.09 2.58 33.39
C ASP A 25 56.46 1.61 32.25
N THR A 26 55.83 0.45 32.22
CA THR A 26 56.01 -0.56 31.18
C THR A 26 55.10 -0.24 29.99
N SER A 27 55.39 0.81 29.23
CA SER A 27 54.56 1.19 28.09
C SER A 27 55.31 1.47 26.79
N ASP A 28 56.50 0.91 26.56
CA ASP A 28 57.11 0.92 25.23
C ASP A 28 58.15 -0.22 25.06
N ILE A 29 57.65 -1.46 24.89
CA ILE A 29 58.44 -2.53 24.27
C ILE A 29 58.06 -2.54 22.78
N PRO A 30 58.98 -2.28 21.83
CA PRO A 30 58.71 -2.52 20.43
C PRO A 30 58.40 -4.00 20.25
N THR A 31 57.15 -4.34 19.94
CA THR A 31 56.78 -5.71 19.57
C THR A 31 57.76 -6.22 18.50
N PRO A 32 58.35 -7.42 18.67
CA PRO A 32 59.31 -7.95 17.73
C PRO A 32 58.68 -8.01 16.34
N ALA A 33 59.45 -7.64 15.31
CA ALA A 33 58.98 -7.65 13.93
C ALA A 33 58.30 -9.00 13.63
N PRO A 34 57.09 -9.00 13.05
CA PRO A 34 56.30 -10.22 12.90
C PRO A 34 57.11 -11.24 12.11
N THR A 35 57.23 -12.44 12.67
CA THR A 35 57.97 -13.52 12.02
C THR A 35 57.36 -13.82 10.64
N PRO A 36 58.14 -14.28 9.66
CA PRO A 36 57.63 -14.62 8.32
C PRO A 36 56.43 -15.59 8.36
N ALA A 37 56.38 -16.47 9.37
CA ALA A 37 55.27 -17.38 9.64
C ALA A 37 53.98 -16.65 10.05
N GLN A 38 54.06 -15.65 10.94
CA GLN A 38 52.91 -14.84 11.36
C GLN A 38 52.36 -14.01 10.21
N LEU A 39 53.22 -13.43 9.36
CA LEU A 39 52.80 -12.71 8.16
C LEU A 39 52.07 -13.62 7.15
N LEU A 40 52.52 -14.87 7.00
CA LEU A 40 51.89 -15.86 6.14
C LEU A 40 50.51 -16.28 6.69
N GLU A 41 50.40 -16.47 8.00
CA GLU A 41 49.13 -16.79 8.66
C GLU A 41 48.12 -15.64 8.54
N GLU A 42 48.56 -14.39 8.73
CA GLU A 42 47.73 -13.22 8.47
C GLU A 42 47.25 -13.14 7.03
N LYS A 43 48.15 -13.43 6.07
CA LYS A 43 47.83 -13.44 4.65
C LYS A 43 46.83 -14.55 4.33
N ALA A 44 46.98 -15.74 4.93
CA ALA A 44 46.05 -16.85 4.79
C ALA A 44 44.67 -16.52 5.40
N ARG A 45 44.65 -15.86 6.57
CA ARG A 45 43.41 -15.38 7.23
C ARG A 45 42.69 -14.35 6.36
N LYS A 46 43.42 -13.34 5.86
CA LYS A 46 42.90 -12.31 4.95
C LYS A 46 42.37 -12.94 3.65
N TRP A 47 43.08 -13.93 3.10
CA TRP A 47 42.66 -14.66 1.90
C TRP A 47 41.40 -15.49 2.14
N LYS A 48 41.32 -16.25 3.25
CA LYS A 48 40.10 -17.00 3.63
C LYS A 48 38.90 -16.08 3.81
N GLN A 49 39.07 -14.93 4.47
CA GLN A 49 38.02 -13.91 4.64
C GLN A 49 37.60 -13.29 3.30
N LEU A 50 38.55 -13.03 2.40
CA LEU A 50 38.26 -12.50 1.07
C LEU A 50 37.48 -13.52 0.25
N GLN A 51 37.89 -14.79 0.29
CA GLN A 51 37.29 -15.87 -0.47
C GLN A 51 35.88 -16.21 0.03
N SER A 52 35.70 -16.29 1.34
CA SER A 52 34.38 -16.50 1.95
C SER A 52 33.42 -15.36 1.63
N LYS A 53 33.89 -14.10 1.59
CA LYS A 53 33.08 -12.94 1.19
C LYS A 53 32.82 -12.90 -0.32
N ARG A 54 33.80 -13.27 -1.14
CA ARG A 54 33.72 -13.22 -2.62
C ARG A 54 32.76 -14.28 -3.15
N TYR A 55 32.85 -15.50 -2.66
CA TYR A 55 32.03 -16.64 -3.07
C TYR A 55 30.90 -16.96 -2.09
N ALA A 56 30.51 -15.97 -1.27
CA ALA A 56 29.32 -16.06 -0.43
C ALA A 56 28.09 -16.36 -1.30
N GLU A 57 27.17 -17.18 -0.80
CA GLU A 57 26.01 -17.61 -1.58
C GLU A 57 25.19 -16.45 -2.13
N LYS A 58 25.02 -15.38 -1.35
CA LYS A 58 24.36 -14.13 -1.76
C LYS A 58 24.97 -13.43 -2.99
N ARG A 59 26.19 -13.78 -3.38
CA ARG A 59 26.89 -13.22 -4.57
C ARG A 59 26.87 -14.16 -5.77
N LYS A 60 26.27 -15.35 -5.66
CA LYS A 60 26.08 -16.24 -6.80
C LYS A 60 25.21 -15.55 -7.86
N PHE A 61 25.54 -15.73 -9.13
CA PHE A 61 24.75 -15.19 -10.23
C PHE A 61 23.34 -15.79 -10.20
N GLY A 62 22.32 -14.94 -10.33
CA GLY A 62 20.91 -15.35 -10.24
C GLY A 62 20.33 -15.36 -8.83
N VAL A 63 21.11 -15.02 -7.79
CA VAL A 63 20.54 -14.79 -6.45
C VAL A 63 19.79 -13.46 -6.45
N VAL A 64 18.49 -13.57 -6.17
CA VAL A 64 17.58 -12.44 -6.04
C VAL A 64 17.68 -11.93 -4.61
N ASP A 65 17.84 -10.61 -4.44
CA ASP A 65 17.85 -9.96 -3.14
C ASP A 65 16.58 -10.24 -2.33
N ALA A 66 16.69 -10.09 -1.01
CA ALA A 66 15.59 -10.31 -0.08
C ALA A 66 14.33 -9.52 -0.48
N GLN A 67 13.18 -10.19 -0.37
CA GLN A 67 11.89 -9.59 -0.69
C GLN A 67 11.59 -8.44 0.28
N LYS A 68 11.07 -7.32 -0.27
CA LYS A 68 10.64 -6.20 0.56
C LYS A 68 9.63 -6.63 1.62
N GLU A 69 10.01 -6.38 2.87
CA GLU A 69 9.16 -6.56 4.04
C GLU A 69 8.06 -5.50 4.10
N GLU A 70 7.07 -5.79 4.93
CA GLU A 70 5.92 -4.95 5.16
C GLU A 70 6.26 -3.81 6.12
N MET A 71 5.90 -2.59 5.74
CA MET A 71 6.10 -1.40 6.56
C MET A 71 4.95 -1.23 7.55
N PRO A 72 5.17 -0.60 8.72
CA PRO A 72 4.09 -0.28 9.64
C PRO A 72 3.05 0.67 9.00
N PRO A 73 1.74 0.48 9.28
CA PRO A 73 0.67 1.30 8.70
C PRO A 73 0.74 2.78 9.14
N GLU A 74 1.32 3.05 10.32
CA GLU A 74 1.56 4.42 10.79
C GLU A 74 2.45 5.24 9.86
N HIS A 75 3.35 4.58 9.12
CA HIS A 75 4.25 5.26 8.20
C HIS A 75 3.47 5.97 7.08
N VAL A 76 2.52 5.27 6.44
CA VAL A 76 1.71 5.85 5.36
C VAL A 76 0.70 6.88 5.91
N ARG A 77 0.11 6.63 7.09
CA ARG A 77 -0.77 7.59 7.79
C ARG A 77 -0.07 8.93 8.04
N LYS A 78 1.16 8.88 8.56
CA LYS A 78 1.96 10.07 8.83
C LYS A 78 2.30 10.83 7.55
N ILE A 79 2.76 10.13 6.51
CA ILE A 79 3.08 10.76 5.21
C ILE A 79 1.88 11.52 4.66
N ILE A 80 0.70 10.89 4.63
CA ILE A 80 -0.52 11.48 4.06
C ILE A 80 -1.04 12.65 4.92
N ARG A 81 -0.81 12.62 6.23
CA ARG A 81 -1.13 13.72 7.13
C ARG A 81 -0.18 14.90 6.94
N ASP A 82 1.12 14.65 6.85
CA ASP A 82 2.16 15.68 6.69
C ASP A 82 2.06 16.40 5.34
N HIS A 83 1.75 15.68 4.26
CA HIS A 83 1.60 16.25 2.92
C HIS A 83 0.30 17.07 2.77
N GLY A 84 -0.76 16.71 3.51
CA GLY A 84 -2.00 17.47 3.62
C GLY A 84 -2.62 17.83 2.27
N ASP A 85 -2.78 19.12 2.02
CA ASP A 85 -3.34 19.72 0.80
C ASP A 85 -2.26 20.25 -0.17
N MET A 86 -0.98 19.93 0.09
CA MET A 86 0.16 20.36 -0.73
C MET A 86 0.30 21.89 -0.87
N THR A 87 -0.31 22.69 0.01
CA THR A 87 -0.16 24.16 0.01
C THR A 87 1.21 24.60 0.51
N SER A 88 1.81 23.84 1.44
CA SER A 88 3.12 24.12 2.01
C SER A 88 4.24 24.09 0.96
N ARG A 89 5.16 25.07 1.05
CA ARG A 89 6.34 25.16 0.19
C ARG A 89 7.34 24.01 0.45
N LYS A 90 7.28 23.36 1.62
CA LYS A 90 8.16 22.24 2.00
C LYS A 90 8.08 21.08 0.99
N PHE A 91 6.88 20.79 0.49
CA PHE A 91 6.61 19.67 -0.41
C PHE A 91 6.49 20.09 -1.88
N ARG A 92 7.14 21.20 -2.28
CA ARG A 92 7.10 21.71 -3.66
C ARG A 92 7.65 20.68 -4.66
N HIS A 93 8.69 19.94 -4.29
CA HIS A 93 9.36 18.94 -5.13
C HIS A 93 8.43 17.76 -5.46
N ASP A 94 7.55 17.39 -4.53
CA ASP A 94 6.67 16.23 -4.65
C ASP A 94 5.44 16.50 -5.53
N LYS A 95 5.05 17.77 -5.73
CA LYS A 95 3.88 18.15 -6.55
C LYS A 95 3.90 17.55 -7.96
N ARG A 96 5.08 17.47 -8.58
CA ARG A 96 5.25 16.85 -9.91
C ARG A 96 4.89 15.36 -9.89
N VAL A 97 5.23 14.66 -8.81
CA VAL A 97 4.96 13.23 -8.64
C VAL A 97 3.45 13.00 -8.47
N TYR A 98 2.76 13.82 -7.69
CA TYR A 98 1.29 13.76 -7.54
C TYR A 98 0.56 13.93 -8.87
N LEU A 99 0.96 14.92 -9.69
CA LEU A 99 0.41 15.11 -11.04
C LEU A 99 0.70 13.91 -11.96
N GLY A 100 1.91 13.34 -11.88
CA GLY A 100 2.26 12.13 -12.64
C GLY A 100 1.47 10.90 -12.21
N ALA A 101 1.14 10.80 -10.93
CA ALA A 101 0.38 9.68 -10.36
C ALA A 101 -1.08 9.65 -10.82
N LEU A 102 -1.66 10.81 -11.18
CA LEU A 102 -3.04 10.92 -11.68
C LEU A 102 -3.32 10.00 -12.87
N LYS A 103 -2.30 9.71 -13.70
CA LYS A 103 -2.39 8.75 -14.81
C LYS A 103 -2.84 7.35 -14.35
N TYR A 104 -2.45 6.93 -13.15
CA TYR A 104 -2.75 5.61 -12.61
C TYR A 104 -3.99 5.62 -11.68
N MET A 105 -4.64 6.77 -11.51
CA MET A 105 -5.81 6.91 -10.66
C MET A 105 -6.96 5.96 -11.03
N PRO A 106 -7.32 5.77 -12.33
CA PRO A 106 -8.37 4.82 -12.70
C PRO A 106 -8.04 3.37 -12.30
N HIS A 107 -6.75 2.99 -12.33
CA HIS A 107 -6.32 1.66 -11.88
C HIS A 107 -6.39 1.52 -10.36
N ALA A 108 -6.06 2.58 -9.61
CA ALA A 108 -6.21 2.59 -8.15
C ALA A 108 -7.68 2.45 -7.75
N VAL A 109 -8.58 3.22 -8.39
CA VAL A 109 -10.03 3.13 -8.18
C VAL A 109 -10.56 1.74 -8.50
N LEU A 110 -10.16 1.15 -9.65
CA LEU A 110 -10.57 -0.20 -10.02
C LEU A 110 -10.22 -1.21 -8.92
N LYS A 111 -8.98 -1.20 -8.43
CA LYS A 111 -8.53 -2.12 -7.38
C LYS A 111 -9.20 -1.86 -6.03
N LEU A 112 -9.53 -0.61 -5.72
CA LEU A 112 -10.28 -0.26 -4.51
C LEU A 112 -11.70 -0.82 -4.57
N LEU A 113 -12.43 -0.57 -5.67
CA LEU A 113 -13.81 -1.02 -5.85
C LEU A 113 -13.92 -2.54 -6.02
N GLU A 114 -12.93 -3.20 -6.62
CA GLU A 114 -12.86 -4.66 -6.70
C GLU A 114 -12.82 -5.30 -5.31
N ASN A 115 -12.19 -4.66 -4.32
CA ASN A 115 -12.00 -5.19 -2.97
C ASN A 115 -13.01 -4.64 -1.94
N MET A 116 -14.16 -4.10 -2.37
CA MET A 116 -15.20 -3.65 -1.44
C MET A 116 -15.55 -4.72 -0.39
N PRO A 117 -15.66 -4.36 0.90
CA PRO A 117 -16.11 -5.28 1.93
C PRO A 117 -17.54 -5.72 1.61
N MET A 118 -17.79 -7.02 1.73
CA MET A 118 -19.13 -7.58 1.48
C MET A 118 -20.04 -7.29 2.68
N PRO A 119 -21.37 -7.29 2.53
CA PRO A 119 -22.28 -6.84 3.61
C PRO A 119 -22.25 -7.70 4.89
N TRP A 120 -21.65 -8.89 4.86
CA TRP A 120 -21.43 -9.75 6.03
C TRP A 120 -20.06 -9.52 6.69
N GLU A 121 -19.20 -8.66 6.14
CA GLU A 121 -17.90 -8.29 6.68
C GLU A 121 -17.97 -6.91 7.32
N GLN A 122 -17.59 -6.80 8.60
CA GLN A 122 -17.50 -5.50 9.25
C GLN A 122 -16.22 -4.77 8.78
N ILE A 123 -15.05 -5.35 9.04
CA ILE A 123 -13.73 -4.81 8.67
C ILE A 123 -13.07 -5.71 7.64
N ARG A 124 -12.42 -5.10 6.64
CA ARG A 124 -11.55 -5.79 5.70
C ARG A 124 -10.21 -5.08 5.62
N ASP A 125 -9.17 -5.72 6.15
CA ASP A 125 -7.80 -5.28 5.96
C ASP A 125 -7.30 -5.73 4.59
N VAL A 126 -6.78 -4.79 3.82
CA VAL A 126 -6.25 -5.01 2.48
C VAL A 126 -4.77 -4.65 2.40
N LYS A 127 -3.99 -5.44 1.66
CA LYS A 127 -2.61 -5.09 1.33
C LYS A 127 -2.58 -3.92 0.36
N VAL A 128 -1.91 -2.85 0.76
CA VAL A 128 -1.74 -1.63 0.00
C VAL A 128 -0.30 -1.48 -0.44
N LEU A 129 -0.11 -1.12 -1.71
CA LEU A 129 1.14 -0.68 -2.29
C LEU A 129 1.08 0.84 -2.47
N TYR A 130 1.83 1.58 -1.65
CA TYR A 130 1.81 3.05 -1.64
C TYR A 130 3.13 3.63 -2.13
N HIS A 131 3.06 4.81 -2.74
CA HIS A 131 4.25 5.59 -3.09
C HIS A 131 4.89 6.21 -1.84
N ILE A 132 6.22 6.27 -1.75
CA ILE A 132 6.94 6.81 -0.57
C ILE A 132 6.59 8.26 -0.21
N THR A 133 6.07 9.04 -1.15
CA THR A 133 5.59 10.43 -0.91
C THR A 133 4.09 10.51 -0.63
N GLY A 134 3.37 9.39 -0.61
CA GLY A 134 1.92 9.35 -0.45
C GLY A 134 1.12 9.78 -1.69
N ALA A 135 1.77 9.90 -2.86
CA ALA A 135 1.13 10.40 -4.09
C ALA A 135 -0.03 9.53 -4.61
N ILE A 136 0.06 8.21 -4.41
CA ILE A 136 -0.97 7.25 -4.79
C ILE A 136 -0.82 5.99 -3.96
N THR A 137 -1.96 5.35 -3.68
CA THR A 137 -2.06 4.08 -2.98
C THR A 137 -2.87 3.11 -3.83
N PHE A 138 -2.37 1.89 -3.97
CA PHE A 138 -3.02 0.82 -4.75
C PHE A 138 -3.36 -0.33 -3.81
N VAL A 139 -4.59 -0.85 -3.90
CA VAL A 139 -4.91 -2.14 -3.27
C VAL A 139 -4.29 -3.26 -4.11
N ASN A 140 -3.33 -3.98 -3.53
CA ASN A 140 -2.55 -5.03 -4.18
C ASN A 140 -3.12 -6.44 -3.87
N GLU A 141 -4.43 -6.57 -3.97
CA GLU A 141 -5.14 -7.83 -3.76
C GLU A 141 -6.19 -8.04 -4.84
N THR A 142 -6.42 -9.29 -5.22
CA THR A 142 -7.54 -9.69 -6.09
C THR A 142 -8.41 -10.63 -5.26
N PRO A 143 -9.69 -10.30 -5.03
CA PRO A 143 -10.57 -11.11 -4.20
C PRO A 143 -10.81 -12.43 -4.92
N ARG A 144 -10.50 -13.53 -4.23
CA ARG A 144 -10.83 -14.88 -4.69
C ARG A 144 -11.90 -15.41 -3.77
N VAL A 145 -13.04 -15.77 -4.34
CA VAL A 145 -14.18 -16.30 -3.62
C VAL A 145 -14.46 -17.73 -4.08
N ILE A 146 -14.90 -18.58 -3.15
CA ILE A 146 -15.36 -19.92 -3.47
C ILE A 146 -16.81 -19.77 -3.96
N GLU A 147 -17.06 -20.08 -5.23
CA GLU A 147 -18.34 -19.84 -5.90
C GLU A 147 -19.58 -20.33 -5.12
N PRO A 148 -19.66 -21.60 -4.67
CA PRO A 148 -20.85 -22.06 -3.93
C PRO A 148 -21.03 -21.37 -2.58
N VAL A 149 -19.94 -21.04 -1.88
CA VAL A 149 -20.00 -20.33 -0.60
C VAL A 149 -20.47 -18.89 -0.82
N TYR A 150 -19.98 -18.25 -1.88
CA TYR A 150 -20.37 -16.88 -2.23
C TYR A 150 -21.85 -16.79 -2.59
N LEU A 151 -22.37 -17.75 -3.38
CA LEU A 151 -23.80 -17.84 -3.68
C LEU A 151 -24.63 -18.08 -2.42
N ALA A 152 -24.19 -18.97 -1.53
CA ALA A 152 -24.87 -19.23 -0.27
C ALA A 152 -24.91 -17.97 0.63
N GLN A 153 -23.79 -17.25 0.77
CA GLN A 153 -23.71 -16.00 1.53
C GLN A 153 -24.68 -14.95 0.96
N TRP A 154 -24.71 -14.75 -0.35
CA TRP A 154 -25.69 -13.86 -0.98
C TRP A 154 -27.14 -14.35 -0.81
N GLY A 155 -27.38 -15.66 -0.84
CA GLY A 155 -28.67 -16.26 -0.53
C GLY A 155 -29.14 -15.95 0.90
N THR A 156 -28.25 -16.05 1.88
CA THR A 156 -28.56 -15.65 3.27
C THR A 156 -28.87 -14.15 3.36
N MET A 157 -28.07 -13.32 2.68
CA MET A 157 -28.26 -11.87 2.64
C MET A 157 -29.62 -11.49 2.02
N TRP A 158 -30.02 -12.16 0.94
CA TRP A 158 -31.32 -11.98 0.29
C TRP A 158 -32.48 -12.23 1.24
N ILE A 159 -32.43 -13.33 2.00
CA ILE A 159 -33.48 -13.68 2.96
C ILE A 159 -33.52 -12.65 4.09
N MET A 160 -32.36 -12.28 4.64
CA MET A 160 -32.24 -11.29 5.72
C MET A 160 -32.79 -9.92 5.28
N MET A 161 -32.37 -9.41 4.12
CA MET A 161 -32.84 -8.12 3.59
C MET A 161 -34.36 -8.11 3.34
N ARG A 162 -34.92 -9.21 2.82
CA ARG A 162 -36.37 -9.32 2.58
C ARG A 162 -37.17 -9.38 3.87
N ARG A 163 -36.65 -10.07 4.89
CA ARG A 163 -37.25 -10.12 6.22
C ARG A 163 -37.22 -8.74 6.87
N GLU A 164 -36.07 -8.07 6.87
CA GLU A 164 -35.90 -6.72 7.41
C GLU A 164 -36.84 -5.72 6.72
N LYS A 165 -36.95 -5.78 5.39
CA LYS A 165 -37.86 -4.92 4.62
C LYS A 165 -39.34 -5.18 4.93
N ARG A 166 -39.72 -6.41 5.27
CA ARG A 166 -41.11 -6.77 5.64
C ARG A 166 -41.44 -6.28 7.06
N ASP A 167 -40.51 -6.49 7.99
CA ASP A 167 -40.77 -6.31 9.43
C ASP A 167 -40.62 -4.84 9.85
N ARG A 168 -39.79 -4.05 9.14
CA ARG A 168 -39.56 -2.64 9.46
C ARG A 168 -40.65 -1.71 8.89
N ARG A 169 -41.34 -0.97 9.77
CA ARG A 169 -42.42 -0.04 9.40
C ARG A 169 -41.95 1.16 8.56
N HIS A 170 -40.78 1.71 8.88
CA HIS A 170 -40.21 2.87 8.19
C HIS A 170 -38.78 2.55 7.75
N PHE A 171 -38.63 2.27 6.47
CA PHE A 171 -37.33 2.11 5.83
C PHE A 171 -36.90 3.46 5.24
N LYS A 172 -36.08 4.20 5.99
CA LYS A 172 -35.47 5.44 5.48
C LYS A 172 -34.23 5.06 4.69
N THR A 173 -34.27 5.27 3.37
CA THR A 173 -33.08 5.23 2.53
C THR A 173 -32.14 6.35 2.98
N VAL A 174 -30.84 6.06 3.07
CA VAL A 174 -29.84 7.10 3.34
C VAL A 174 -29.98 8.17 2.26
N GLU A 175 -30.16 9.42 2.69
CA GLU A 175 -30.34 10.55 1.80
C GLU A 175 -29.02 10.81 1.06
N ASN A 176 -28.93 10.29 -0.16
CA ASN A 176 -27.98 10.82 -1.13
C ASN A 176 -28.53 12.19 -1.54
N LEU A 177 -27.92 13.29 -1.07
CA LEU A 177 -28.33 14.64 -1.47
C LEU A 177 -27.89 14.94 -2.92
N PRO A 178 -28.54 15.94 -3.55
CA PRO A 178 -29.47 15.82 -4.68
C PRO A 178 -28.76 15.88 -6.04
N ASP A 179 -29.37 15.31 -7.06
CA ASP A 179 -29.35 15.74 -8.47
C ASP A 179 -30.23 14.76 -9.26
N ASP A 180 -31.53 15.03 -9.35
CA ASP A 180 -32.41 14.52 -10.40
C ASP A 180 -33.55 15.54 -10.62
N ASP A 181 -33.17 16.81 -10.85
CA ASP A 181 -33.98 17.70 -11.68
C ASP A 181 -33.63 17.32 -13.14
N GLU A 182 -34.65 16.92 -13.90
CA GLU A 182 -34.60 16.53 -15.33
C GLU A 182 -34.20 15.08 -15.67
N MET A 183 -34.87 14.09 -15.06
CA MET A 183 -35.13 12.83 -15.78
C MET A 183 -36.37 13.03 -16.66
N GLU A 184 -36.16 13.44 -17.91
CA GLU A 184 -37.20 13.51 -18.93
C GLU A 184 -37.80 12.11 -19.14
N GLU A 185 -39.13 12.00 -18.97
CA GLU A 185 -39.87 10.76 -19.11
C GLU A 185 -39.87 10.32 -20.58
N PHE A 186 -39.08 9.31 -20.91
CA PHE A 186 -39.01 8.73 -22.25
C PHE A 186 -40.25 7.86 -22.51
N GLU A 187 -41.23 8.40 -23.22
CA GLU A 187 -42.37 7.65 -23.77
C GLU A 187 -41.89 6.74 -24.92
N LEU A 188 -42.17 5.44 -24.79
CA LEU A 188 -41.89 4.46 -25.84
C LEU A 188 -42.98 4.49 -26.91
N PRO A 189 -42.62 4.61 -28.21
CA PRO A 189 -43.57 4.42 -29.30
C PRO A 189 -44.15 3.01 -29.31
N GLU A 190 -45.45 2.97 -29.53
CA GLU A 190 -46.31 1.79 -29.57
C GLU A 190 -46.05 0.99 -30.85
N GLU A 191 -45.26 -0.09 -30.76
CA GLU A 191 -45.35 -1.32 -31.58
C GLU A 191 -44.13 -2.22 -31.33
N VAL A 192 -44.28 -3.25 -30.49
CA VAL A 192 -43.64 -4.55 -30.75
C VAL A 192 -44.55 -5.66 -30.22
N ALA A 193 -45.17 -6.36 -31.15
CA ALA A 193 -46.00 -7.55 -30.94
C ALA A 193 -45.16 -8.76 -30.43
N PRO A 194 -45.82 -9.86 -30.02
CA PRO A 194 -45.46 -10.69 -28.88
C PRO A 194 -44.41 -11.75 -29.22
N ILE A 195 -43.35 -11.79 -28.41
CA ILE A 195 -42.50 -12.98 -28.28
C ILE A 195 -42.21 -13.08 -26.77
N PHE A 196 -42.24 -14.31 -26.24
CA PHE A 196 -42.19 -14.70 -24.81
C PHE A 196 -43.54 -14.91 -24.13
N GLU A 197 -44.40 -15.64 -24.82
CA GLU A 197 -45.57 -16.33 -24.25
C GLU A 197 -45.12 -17.58 -23.47
N GLU A 198 -44.26 -17.44 -22.46
CA GLU A 198 -44.11 -18.47 -21.39
C GLU A 198 -43.38 -17.93 -20.14
N ALA A 199 -43.44 -16.61 -19.88
CA ALA A 199 -42.84 -16.03 -18.67
C ALA A 199 -43.51 -14.72 -18.23
N SER A 200 -44.83 -14.52 -18.35
CA SER A 200 -45.37 -13.18 -18.04
C SER A 200 -46.88 -13.00 -17.80
N LEU A 201 -47.59 -13.87 -17.09
CA LEU A 201 -49.02 -13.63 -16.79
C LEU A 201 -49.32 -12.67 -15.62
N GLY A 202 -48.36 -11.84 -15.18
CA GLY A 202 -48.63 -10.83 -14.13
C GLY A 202 -47.57 -9.77 -13.86
N MET A 203 -46.52 -9.66 -14.69
CA MET A 203 -45.43 -8.68 -14.48
C MET A 203 -45.64 -7.41 -15.32
N PRO A 204 -45.34 -6.20 -14.78
CA PRO A 204 -45.45 -4.94 -15.52
C PRO A 204 -44.59 -4.90 -16.79
N VAL A 205 -45.04 -4.15 -17.80
CA VAL A 205 -44.33 -3.97 -19.10
C VAL A 205 -42.88 -3.53 -18.90
N LYS A 206 -42.62 -2.61 -17.96
CA LYS A 206 -41.28 -2.15 -17.58
C LYS A 206 -40.32 -3.30 -17.26
N VAL A 207 -40.80 -4.30 -16.53
CA VAL A 207 -40.01 -5.48 -16.16
C VAL A 207 -39.75 -6.33 -17.39
N ARG A 208 -40.77 -6.60 -18.21
CA ARG A 208 -40.62 -7.40 -19.44
C ARG A 208 -39.61 -6.79 -20.41
N VAL A 209 -39.65 -5.48 -20.64
CA VAL A 209 -38.66 -4.76 -21.47
C VAL A 209 -37.26 -4.83 -20.87
N SER A 210 -37.12 -4.80 -19.54
CA SER A 210 -35.83 -4.98 -18.87
C SER A 210 -35.25 -6.38 -19.13
N TYR A 211 -36.05 -7.44 -19.00
CA TYR A 211 -35.64 -8.81 -19.32
C TYR A 211 -35.19 -8.95 -20.79
N GLN A 212 -35.94 -8.37 -21.73
CA GLN A 212 -35.55 -8.34 -23.15
C GLN A 212 -34.19 -7.65 -23.36
N LYS A 213 -33.95 -6.51 -22.71
CA LYS A 213 -32.66 -5.79 -22.79
C LYS A 213 -31.50 -6.63 -22.21
N LEU A 214 -31.71 -7.30 -21.08
CA LEU A 214 -30.71 -8.19 -20.49
C LEU A 214 -30.39 -9.38 -21.38
N LEU A 215 -31.42 -10.02 -21.97
CA LEU A 215 -31.25 -11.11 -22.94
C LEU A 215 -30.48 -10.63 -24.18
N LYS A 216 -30.82 -9.44 -24.71
CA LYS A 216 -30.08 -8.84 -25.82
C LYS A 216 -28.59 -8.67 -25.49
N VAL A 217 -28.24 -8.16 -24.30
CA VAL A 217 -26.84 -8.03 -23.86
C VAL A 217 -26.15 -9.39 -23.74
N PHE A 218 -26.83 -10.37 -23.15
CA PHE A 218 -26.30 -11.73 -23.02
C PHE A 218 -25.98 -12.37 -24.38
N VAL A 219 -26.93 -12.33 -25.31
CA VAL A 219 -26.76 -12.86 -26.67
C VAL A 219 -25.66 -12.11 -27.43
N LEU A 220 -25.61 -10.78 -27.31
CA LEU A 220 -24.55 -9.98 -27.94
C LEU A 220 -23.16 -10.30 -27.39
N ASN A 221 -23.03 -10.53 -26.07
CA ASN A 221 -21.76 -10.92 -25.44
C ASN A 221 -21.31 -12.31 -25.89
N ALA A 222 -22.24 -13.28 -25.98
CA ALA A 222 -21.96 -14.62 -26.47
C ALA A 222 -21.58 -14.62 -27.97
N LEU A 223 -22.31 -13.86 -28.79
CA LEU A 223 -22.07 -13.78 -30.24
C LEU A 223 -20.74 -13.11 -30.59
N LYS A 224 -20.37 -12.06 -29.84
CA LYS A 224 -19.11 -11.32 -30.05
C LYS A 224 -17.94 -11.90 -29.26
N HIS A 225 -18.13 -13.02 -28.55
CA HIS A 225 -17.06 -13.67 -27.80
C HIS A 225 -15.97 -14.18 -28.74
N ARG A 226 -14.72 -13.78 -28.48
CA ARG A 226 -13.53 -14.29 -29.17
C ARG A 226 -12.58 -14.84 -28.10
N PRO A 227 -11.93 -16.00 -28.34
CA PRO A 227 -10.94 -16.52 -27.41
C PRO A 227 -9.83 -15.47 -27.19
N PRO A 228 -9.36 -15.30 -25.94
CA PRO A 228 -8.37 -14.28 -25.63
C PRO A 228 -7.07 -14.56 -26.39
N LYS A 229 -6.55 -13.56 -27.08
CA LYS A 229 -5.25 -13.67 -27.78
C LYS A 229 -4.14 -13.87 -26.74
N PRO A 230 -3.19 -14.79 -26.97
CA PRO A 230 -2.05 -14.95 -26.08
C PRO A 230 -1.22 -13.66 -26.08
N GLN A 231 -1.00 -13.09 -24.91
CA GLN A 231 -0.20 -11.88 -24.71
C GLN A 231 0.84 -12.12 -23.63
N LYS A 232 1.97 -11.42 -23.73
CA LYS A 232 3.00 -11.44 -22.69
C LYS A 232 2.42 -10.86 -21.39
N ARG A 233 2.50 -11.60 -20.30
CA ARG A 233 2.00 -11.16 -18.99
C ARG A 233 2.78 -9.94 -18.51
N ARG A 234 2.08 -8.84 -18.21
CA ARG A 234 2.66 -7.60 -17.67
C ARG A 234 2.15 -7.39 -16.24
N TYR A 235 3.03 -7.58 -15.26
CA TYR A 235 2.68 -7.46 -13.83
C TYR A 235 2.99 -6.06 -13.29
N LEU A 236 2.07 -5.11 -13.48
CA LEU A 236 2.27 -3.69 -13.14
C LEU A 236 2.70 -3.49 -11.67
N PHE A 237 1.99 -4.10 -10.72
CA PHE A 237 2.31 -3.95 -9.29
C PHE A 237 3.60 -4.66 -8.88
N ARG A 238 3.99 -5.73 -9.58
CA ARG A 238 5.31 -6.36 -9.37
C ARG A 238 6.42 -5.43 -9.82
N SER A 239 6.23 -4.73 -10.94
CA SER A 239 7.17 -3.70 -11.43
C SER A 239 7.23 -2.48 -10.53
N PHE A 240 6.10 -2.03 -9.95
CA PHE A 240 6.12 -0.94 -8.97
C PHE A 240 6.82 -1.36 -7.68
N LYS A 241 6.47 -2.53 -7.13
CA LYS A 241 7.08 -3.06 -5.90
C LYS A 241 8.59 -3.26 -6.02
N SER A 242 9.11 -3.61 -7.21
CA SER A 242 10.58 -3.72 -7.40
C SER A 242 11.31 -2.37 -7.33
N THR A 243 10.64 -1.25 -7.59
CA THR A 243 11.28 0.08 -7.49
C THR A 243 11.38 0.56 -6.05
N LYS A 244 12.40 1.35 -5.71
CA LYS A 244 12.56 1.96 -4.37
C LYS A 244 11.45 2.94 -3.94
N PHE A 245 10.61 3.36 -4.88
CA PHE A 245 9.59 4.40 -4.67
C PHE A 245 8.27 3.87 -4.12
N PHE A 246 8.11 2.55 -4.03
CA PHE A 246 6.91 1.92 -3.50
C PHE A 246 7.23 1.01 -2.32
N GLN A 247 6.34 1.04 -1.33
CA GLN A 247 6.37 0.17 -0.16
C GLN A 247 5.01 -0.50 0.04
N THR A 248 4.99 -1.59 0.81
CA THR A 248 3.77 -2.38 1.09
C THR A 248 3.41 -2.27 2.57
N THR A 249 2.12 -2.19 2.87
CA THR A 249 1.54 -2.19 4.23
C THR A 249 0.14 -2.79 4.17
N THR A 250 -0.41 -3.25 5.28
CA THR A 250 -1.83 -3.56 5.43
C THR A 250 -2.58 -2.34 5.94
N LEU A 251 -3.74 -2.03 5.38
CA LEU A 251 -4.64 -0.97 5.85
C LEU A 251 -6.10 -1.44 5.79
N ASP A 252 -6.97 -0.88 6.63
CA ASP A 252 -8.41 -1.05 6.48
C ASP A 252 -8.86 -0.49 5.13
N TRP A 253 -9.81 -1.16 4.47
CA TRP A 253 -10.34 -0.76 3.17
C TRP A 253 -10.91 0.66 3.18
N VAL A 254 -11.61 1.05 4.25
CA VAL A 254 -12.16 2.41 4.40
C VAL A 254 -11.04 3.45 4.45
N GLU A 255 -9.96 3.14 5.17
CA GLU A 255 -8.79 4.01 5.24
C GLU A 255 -8.09 4.13 3.88
N ALA A 256 -7.91 3.02 3.17
CA ALA A 256 -7.37 3.01 1.81
C ALA A 256 -8.26 3.80 0.83
N GLY A 257 -9.58 3.77 1.01
CA GLY A 257 -10.56 4.49 0.19
C GLY A 257 -10.62 6.01 0.44
N LEU A 258 -10.29 6.47 1.64
CA LEU A 258 -10.24 7.90 1.98
C LEU A 258 -9.01 8.62 1.41
N GLN A 259 -7.92 7.89 1.16
CA GLN A 259 -6.67 8.45 0.63
C GLN A 259 -6.78 9.05 -0.78
N PRO A 260 -7.43 8.40 -1.79
CA PRO A 260 -7.58 8.97 -3.13
C PRO A 260 -8.61 10.10 -3.25
N VAL A 261 -9.41 10.36 -2.20
CA VAL A 261 -10.60 11.24 -2.26
C VAL A 261 -10.32 12.68 -1.80
N LYS A 262 -9.08 13.03 -1.41
CA LYS A 262 -8.77 14.40 -0.96
C LYS A 262 -8.97 15.41 -2.10
N THR A 263 -9.84 16.38 -1.84
CA THR A 263 -10.23 17.46 -2.76
C THR A 263 -9.06 18.39 -3.06
N LEU A 264 -8.66 18.45 -4.33
CA LEU A 264 -7.81 19.51 -4.85
C LEU A 264 -8.65 20.77 -5.03
N THR A 265 -8.28 21.88 -4.39
CA THR A 265 -8.98 23.16 -4.55
C THR A 265 -8.64 23.76 -5.93
N THR A 266 -9.63 23.91 -6.81
CA THR A 266 -9.43 24.64 -8.08
C THR A 266 -10.05 26.04 -7.97
N LYS A 267 -9.22 27.05 -7.71
CA LYS A 267 -9.58 28.45 -8.04
C LYS A 267 -9.28 28.69 -9.52
N GLU A 268 -10.14 29.49 -10.16
CA GLU A 268 -10.13 30.00 -11.55
C GLU A 268 -11.07 29.28 -12.54
N ARG A 269 -12.21 29.91 -12.82
CA ARG A 269 -13.38 29.36 -13.55
C ARG A 269 -13.46 29.72 -15.04
N LYS A 270 -12.47 30.42 -15.62
CA LYS A 270 -12.51 30.87 -17.04
C LYS A 270 -11.29 30.52 -17.90
N LYS A 271 -10.23 29.94 -17.31
CA LYS A 271 -9.13 29.26 -18.04
C LYS A 271 -9.28 27.72 -18.02
N SER A 272 -10.39 27.24 -17.45
CA SER A 272 -10.62 25.88 -16.93
C SER A 272 -11.55 25.03 -17.80
N ARG A 273 -11.56 25.24 -19.13
CA ARG A 273 -12.23 24.29 -20.04
C ARG A 273 -11.38 23.04 -20.14
N PHE A 274 -11.57 22.12 -19.20
CA PHE A 274 -10.90 20.82 -19.22
C PHE A 274 -11.58 19.89 -20.22
N GLY A 275 -10.82 18.98 -20.82
CA GLY A 275 -11.33 17.99 -21.77
C GLY A 275 -12.03 16.80 -21.09
N ASN A 276 -12.62 15.92 -21.90
CA ASN A 276 -13.36 14.74 -21.44
C ASN A 276 -12.56 13.84 -20.49
N ALA A 277 -11.25 13.71 -20.67
CA ALA A 277 -10.40 12.89 -19.80
C ALA A 277 -10.42 13.37 -18.33
N PHE A 278 -10.42 14.68 -18.13
CA PHE A 278 -10.51 15.26 -16.79
C PHE A 278 -11.90 15.06 -16.18
N HIS A 279 -12.95 15.35 -16.95
CA HIS A 279 -14.33 15.20 -16.48
C HIS A 279 -14.67 13.74 -16.17
N LEU A 280 -14.27 12.80 -17.03
CA LEU A 280 -14.46 11.37 -16.79
C LEU A 280 -13.72 10.91 -15.53
N CYS A 281 -12.47 11.32 -15.35
CA CYS A 281 -11.69 10.99 -14.14
C CYS A 281 -12.36 11.60 -12.89
N ARG A 282 -12.87 12.82 -12.97
CA ARG A 282 -13.60 13.49 -11.89
C ARG A 282 -14.87 12.73 -11.52
N GLU A 283 -15.69 12.33 -12.49
CA GLU A 283 -16.93 11.58 -12.20
C GLU A 283 -16.64 10.18 -11.65
N ILE A 284 -15.60 9.50 -12.13
CA ILE A 284 -15.14 8.22 -11.54
C ILE A 284 -14.75 8.42 -10.07
N LEU A 285 -14.04 9.51 -9.75
CA LEU A 285 -13.69 9.84 -8.37
C LEU A 285 -14.91 10.27 -7.54
N ARG A 286 -15.90 10.96 -8.13
CA ARG A 286 -17.19 11.29 -7.48
C ARG A 286 -17.93 10.03 -7.09
N LEU A 287 -18.06 9.07 -8.02
CA LEU A 287 -18.67 7.76 -7.74
C LEU A 287 -17.93 7.02 -6.62
N THR A 288 -16.60 6.98 -6.69
CA THR A 288 -15.77 6.31 -5.67
C THR A 288 -15.97 6.96 -4.31
N LYS A 289 -16.03 8.30 -4.26
CA LYS A 289 -16.31 9.05 -3.03
C LYS A 289 -17.66 8.68 -2.44
N LEU A 290 -18.72 8.61 -3.22
CA LEU A 290 -20.05 8.22 -2.75
C LEU A 290 -20.04 6.83 -2.09
N VAL A 291 -19.37 5.86 -2.73
CA VAL A 291 -19.25 4.50 -2.19
C VAL A 291 -18.46 4.47 -0.90
N VAL A 292 -17.33 5.17 -0.82
CA VAL A 292 -16.49 5.23 0.39
C VAL A 292 -17.22 5.95 1.51
N ASP A 293 -17.84 7.10 1.24
CA ASP A 293 -18.59 7.89 2.23
C ASP A 293 -19.76 7.07 2.83
N ALA A 294 -20.45 6.24 2.02
CA ALA A 294 -21.48 5.33 2.52
C ALA A 294 -20.92 4.30 3.52
N HIS A 295 -19.73 3.74 3.24
CA HIS A 295 -19.06 2.82 4.19
C HIS A 295 -18.55 3.55 5.43
N VAL A 296 -18.05 4.77 5.29
CA VAL A 296 -17.65 5.62 6.42
C VAL A 296 -18.84 5.87 7.33
N GLN A 297 -19.98 6.28 6.78
CA GLN A 297 -21.21 6.50 7.54
C GLN A 297 -21.68 5.22 8.23
N TYR A 298 -21.63 4.08 7.53
CA TYR A 298 -21.93 2.77 8.11
C TYR A 298 -21.05 2.50 9.35
N ARG A 299 -19.73 2.73 9.27
CA ARG A 299 -18.83 2.58 10.42
C ARG A 299 -19.16 3.52 11.58
N TYR A 300 -19.41 4.80 11.30
CA TYR A 300 -19.73 5.79 12.33
C TYR A 300 -21.03 5.46 13.07
N VAL A 301 -22.07 5.04 12.34
CA VAL A 301 -23.37 4.69 12.90
C VAL A 301 -23.28 3.39 13.73
N ASP A 302 -22.62 2.35 13.22
CA ASP A 302 -22.42 1.10 13.97
C ASP A 302 -21.60 1.31 15.26
N PHE A 303 -20.55 2.14 15.23
CA PHE A 303 -19.80 2.50 16.44
C PHE A 303 -20.68 3.27 17.45
N SER A 304 -21.58 4.13 16.98
CA SER A 304 -22.48 4.89 17.85
C SER A 304 -23.54 3.99 18.52
N PHE A 305 -24.11 3.01 17.81
CA PHE A 305 -25.03 2.02 18.39
C PHE A 305 -24.34 1.00 19.28
N GLY A 306 -23.13 0.55 18.94
CA GLY A 306 -22.34 -0.38 19.78
C GLY A 306 -21.87 0.21 21.11
N SER A 307 -21.76 1.54 21.19
CA SER A 307 -21.47 2.27 22.44
C SER A 307 -22.68 2.36 23.37
N CYS A 308 -23.90 2.36 22.80
CA CYS A 308 -25.15 2.48 23.55
C CYS A 308 -25.60 1.14 24.16
N LEU A 309 -25.12 0.00 23.64
CA LEU A 309 -25.37 -1.34 24.19
C LEU A 309 -24.34 -1.78 25.26
N LYS A 310 -23.36 -0.93 25.58
CA LYS A 310 -22.33 -1.19 26.61
C LYS A 310 -22.45 -0.28 27.84
N SER A 311 -23.58 0.40 28.01
CA SER A 311 -23.92 1.11 29.25
C SER A 311 -25.23 0.62 29.84
#